data_AF-A0A1M7GCQ1-F1
#
_entry.id   AF-A0A1M7GCQ1-F1
#
_cell.length_a   1.000
_cell.length_b   1.000
_cell.length_c   1.000
_cell.angle_alpha   90.00
_cell.angle_beta   90.00
_cell.angle_gamma   90.00
#
_symmetry.space_group_name_H-M   'P 1'
#
loop_
_entity.id
_entity.type
_entity.pdbx_description
1 polymer ?
#
loop_
_entity_poly.entity_id
_entity_poly.type
_entity_poly.pdbx_seq_one_letter_code
_entity_poly.pdbx_strand_id
1 'polypeptide(L)'
;MDMQSEGNKVSIEAKDLWQQEALRRSEEQKKRIEKLNSIAAEAGKYLVGAILLGLLFYFCFYDFYINIAGFVYPLFLVGLYAITWKTMKSQGILFNKHCAGYVACSFLLAISTVLTTNFLIIFLNTVGIIILYLITLCRCYLADKVMGIQGFIMTIGRCVSGTFVCSRYFFKHSKGKIRFKRGNFEKSKSITLGIVLATVFLGVVLPLLSQADAVFGNILRFPFQAINITNGYQIIRGACFIFIPAILFYGLICSCYIRYMETEEKQYRLWKPDAILIMTGIIAVTYILFCSIQIVYLFGGLFELPEGITYAEYARQGFLQLLWVAVINIGLVLLLKIKCMPSKILNHILLVLSICTVVMIISSAYRMILYVKVYDLTRLRFLVLWFLIFLVFVVGQMMYYVYHSKFRIGKWLFTTALVAYMILSFGRMDYVIAKYNINANEYMTSDNFRYLTYLSLDATPAIAELSEDRLLVDQEDNEYDYGYEEDSKENYELYFQWIVNEYNSSIRGFNISNYIAYQSALDKLAELK
;
A
#
# COMPACT_ATOMS: atom_id res chain seq x y z
N MET A 1 34.86 -60.92 -13.31
CA MET A 1 33.45 -60.82 -12.88
C MET A 1 33.40 -59.80 -11.76
N ASP A 2 33.42 -58.51 -12.07
CA ASP A 2 33.27 -57.43 -11.09
C ASP A 2 32.82 -56.18 -11.84
N MET A 3 31.52 -56.06 -12.13
CA MET A 3 30.96 -54.83 -12.69
C MET A 3 29.41 -54.77 -12.59
N GLN A 4 28.82 -55.23 -11.49
CA GLN A 4 27.35 -55.15 -11.32
C GLN A 4 26.83 -54.77 -9.91
N SER A 5 27.67 -54.28 -8.98
CA SER A 5 27.19 -53.95 -7.61
C SER A 5 26.97 -52.46 -7.28
N GLU A 6 27.29 -51.51 -8.17
CA GLU A 6 27.18 -50.07 -7.86
C GLU A 6 25.85 -49.42 -8.28
N GLY A 7 25.09 -50.02 -9.19
CA GLY A 7 23.83 -49.45 -9.69
C GLY A 7 22.64 -49.52 -8.72
N ASN A 8 22.73 -50.34 -7.66
CA ASN A 8 21.59 -50.60 -6.76
C ASN A 8 21.74 -49.96 -5.37
N LYS A 9 22.90 -49.39 -5.02
CA LYS A 9 23.08 -48.65 -3.75
C LYS A 9 22.58 -47.21 -3.83
N VAL A 10 22.75 -46.54 -4.98
CA VAL A 10 22.38 -45.13 -5.17
C VAL A 10 20.85 -44.93 -5.20
N SER A 11 20.09 -45.89 -5.72
CA SER A 11 18.62 -45.82 -5.78
C SER A 11 17.95 -46.05 -4.41
N ILE A 12 18.56 -46.86 -3.55
CA ILE A 12 18.06 -47.18 -2.20
C ILE A 12 18.33 -46.00 -1.25
N GLU A 13 19.54 -45.42 -1.26
CA GLU A 13 19.86 -44.23 -0.43
C GLU A 13 19.04 -42.99 -0.81
N ALA A 14 18.80 -42.76 -2.11
CA ALA A 14 17.96 -41.66 -2.56
C ALA A 14 16.50 -41.84 -2.11
N LYS A 15 15.96 -43.07 -2.17
CA LYS A 15 14.59 -43.40 -1.74
C LYS A 15 14.42 -43.26 -0.23
N ASP A 16 15.45 -43.59 0.53
CA ASP A 16 15.50 -43.46 1.98
C ASP A 16 15.58 -42.00 2.42
N LEU A 17 16.34 -41.15 1.71
CA LEU A 17 16.40 -39.71 1.98
C LEU A 17 15.05 -39.02 1.77
N TRP A 18 14.32 -39.38 0.71
CA TRP A 18 12.96 -38.86 0.45
C TRP A 18 11.93 -39.39 1.46
N GLN A 19 12.05 -40.65 1.90
CA GLN A 19 11.22 -41.20 2.97
C GLN A 19 11.50 -40.53 4.32
N GLN A 20 12.77 -40.26 4.65
CA GLN A 20 13.15 -39.51 5.84
C GLN A 20 12.70 -38.04 5.79
N GLU A 21 12.82 -37.37 4.63
CA GLU A 21 12.30 -36.01 4.42
C GLU A 21 10.77 -35.98 4.51
N ALA A 22 10.07 -36.99 4.00
CA ALA A 22 8.62 -37.14 4.11
C ALA A 22 8.17 -37.44 5.55
N LEU A 23 8.90 -38.29 6.27
CA LEU A 23 8.65 -38.58 7.69
C LEU A 23 8.85 -37.31 8.52
N ARG A 24 9.96 -36.58 8.31
CA ARG A 24 10.26 -35.30 8.97
C ARG A 24 9.16 -34.27 8.70
N ARG A 25 8.70 -34.13 7.45
CA ARG A 25 7.56 -33.26 7.09
C ARG A 25 6.26 -33.70 7.75
N SER A 26 6.02 -35.01 7.87
CA SER A 26 4.82 -35.56 8.51
C SER A 26 4.84 -35.34 10.03
N GLU A 27 5.99 -35.43 10.67
CA GLU A 27 6.19 -35.13 12.09
C GLU A 27 6.12 -33.63 12.37
N GLU A 28 6.68 -32.79 11.50
CA GLU A 28 6.49 -31.34 11.51
C GLU A 28 5.00 -30.98 11.35
N GLN A 29 4.29 -31.66 10.45
CA GLN A 29 2.84 -31.49 10.29
C GLN A 29 2.07 -31.95 11.54
N LYS A 30 2.43 -33.08 12.15
CA LYS A 30 1.80 -33.55 13.40
C LYS A 30 2.04 -32.56 14.54
N LYS A 31 3.29 -32.10 14.74
CA LYS A 31 3.63 -31.05 15.72
C LYS A 31 2.87 -29.73 15.44
N ARG A 32 2.72 -29.34 14.17
CA ARG A 32 1.89 -28.19 13.76
C ARG A 32 0.42 -28.38 14.14
N ILE A 33 -0.16 -29.56 13.87
CA ILE A 33 -1.55 -29.89 14.16
C ILE A 33 -1.81 -29.94 15.68
N GLU A 34 -0.88 -30.49 16.45
CA GLU A 34 -0.96 -30.57 17.91
C GLU A 34 -0.84 -29.18 18.55
N LYS A 35 0.07 -28.33 18.04
CA LYS A 35 0.13 -26.89 18.40
C LYS A 35 -1.14 -26.14 17.97
N LEU A 36 -1.73 -26.44 16.82
CA LEU A 36 -3.02 -25.90 16.37
C LEU A 36 -4.19 -26.31 17.28
N ASN A 37 -4.14 -27.50 17.89
CA ASN A 37 -5.16 -27.94 18.86
C ASN A 37 -5.07 -27.15 20.17
N SER A 38 -3.88 -26.69 20.59
CA SER A 38 -3.75 -25.76 21.72
C SER A 38 -4.40 -24.39 21.43
N ILE A 39 -4.34 -23.92 20.17
CA ILE A 39 -5.06 -22.72 19.70
C ILE A 39 -6.58 -22.95 19.72
N ALA A 40 -7.03 -24.19 19.43
CA ALA A 40 -8.45 -24.53 19.40
C ALA A 40 -9.15 -24.39 20.76
N ALA A 41 -8.42 -24.58 21.88
CA ALA A 41 -8.97 -24.41 23.24
C ALA A 41 -9.39 -22.95 23.51
N GLU A 42 -8.64 -21.98 22.99
CA GLU A 42 -8.92 -20.55 23.14
C GLU A 42 -9.59 -19.90 21.91
N ALA A 43 -9.80 -20.66 20.84
CA ALA A 43 -10.29 -20.17 19.55
C ALA A 43 -11.59 -19.35 19.62
N GLY A 44 -12.44 -19.61 20.61
CA GLY A 44 -13.65 -18.81 20.80
C GLY A 44 -13.38 -17.35 21.15
N LYS A 45 -12.30 -17.04 21.88
CA LYS A 45 -11.92 -15.64 22.19
C LYS A 45 -11.47 -14.91 20.92
N TYR A 46 -10.71 -15.59 20.06
CA TYR A 46 -10.25 -15.05 18.77
C TYR A 46 -11.40 -14.86 17.78
N LEU A 47 -12.36 -15.79 17.77
CA LEU A 47 -13.56 -15.69 16.94
C LEU A 47 -14.42 -14.48 17.35
N VAL A 48 -14.61 -14.27 18.65
CA VAL A 48 -15.33 -13.09 19.16
C VAL A 48 -14.61 -11.80 18.80
N GLY A 49 -13.29 -11.74 18.98
CA GLY A 49 -12.49 -10.58 18.57
C GLY A 49 -12.59 -10.28 17.07
N ALA A 50 -12.56 -11.32 16.23
CA ALA A 50 -12.71 -11.20 14.78
C ALA A 50 -14.10 -10.68 14.36
N ILE A 51 -15.18 -11.20 14.95
CA ILE A 51 -16.54 -10.74 14.68
C ILE A 51 -16.74 -9.29 15.14
N LEU A 52 -16.23 -8.94 16.33
CA LEU A 52 -16.25 -7.56 16.83
C LEU A 52 -15.52 -6.60 15.88
N LEU A 53 -14.37 -7.02 15.33
CA LEU A 53 -13.66 -6.22 14.34
C LEU A 53 -14.44 -6.10 13.03
N GLY A 54 -15.09 -7.16 12.57
CA GLY A 54 -15.98 -7.12 11.40
C GLY A 54 -17.14 -6.15 11.58
N LEU A 55 -17.78 -6.17 12.75
CA LEU A 55 -18.84 -5.21 13.10
C LEU A 55 -18.33 -3.77 13.20
N LEU A 56 -17.15 -3.58 13.81
CA LEU A 56 -16.48 -2.28 13.86
C LEU A 56 -16.18 -1.77 12.45
N PHE A 57 -15.65 -2.62 11.56
CA PHE A 57 -15.35 -2.27 10.18
C PHE A 57 -16.62 -1.89 9.41
N TYR A 58 -17.70 -2.66 9.55
CA TYR A 58 -19.00 -2.33 8.96
C TYR A 58 -19.54 -1.00 9.46
N PHE A 59 -19.52 -0.77 10.78
CA PHE A 59 -19.95 0.52 11.36
C PHE A 59 -19.11 1.69 10.85
N CYS A 60 -17.79 1.47 10.71
CA CYS A 60 -16.87 2.51 10.30
C CYS A 60 -16.90 2.81 8.79
N PHE A 61 -17.03 1.80 7.95
CA PHE A 61 -16.82 1.90 6.51
C PHE A 61 -18.03 1.48 5.67
N TYR A 62 -19.24 1.45 6.25
CA TYR A 62 -20.46 1.21 5.49
C TYR A 62 -20.52 2.10 4.23
N ASP A 63 -20.27 3.40 4.39
CA ASP A 63 -20.09 4.37 3.31
C ASP A 63 -18.60 4.59 3.04
N PHE A 64 -17.95 3.55 2.49
CA PHE A 64 -16.50 3.47 2.31
C PHE A 64 -15.88 4.72 1.68
N TYR A 65 -16.53 5.27 0.64
CA TYR A 65 -16.02 6.43 -0.10
C TYR A 65 -15.90 7.69 0.78
N ILE A 66 -16.90 7.94 1.63
CA ILE A 66 -16.95 9.10 2.51
C ILE A 66 -16.05 8.87 3.74
N ASN A 67 -16.13 7.67 4.31
CA ASN A 67 -15.54 7.40 5.61
C ASN A 67 -14.03 7.11 5.57
N ILE A 68 -13.46 6.76 4.41
CA ILE A 68 -12.01 6.52 4.28
C ILE A 68 -11.17 7.79 4.48
N ALA A 69 -11.75 8.96 4.16
CA ALA A 69 -11.15 10.27 4.38
C ALA A 69 -11.67 10.94 5.68
N GLY A 70 -12.58 10.29 6.40
CA GLY A 70 -13.28 10.87 7.55
C GLY A 70 -12.66 10.50 8.90
N PHE A 71 -13.10 11.19 9.95
CA PHE A 71 -12.67 10.96 11.34
C PHE A 71 -12.90 9.52 11.86
N VAL A 72 -13.78 8.78 11.18
CA VAL A 72 -14.11 7.40 11.51
C VAL A 72 -12.91 6.46 11.31
N TYR A 73 -11.95 6.80 10.44
CA TYR A 73 -10.78 5.95 10.17
C TYR A 73 -9.80 5.86 11.37
N PRO A 74 -9.34 6.97 11.99
CA PRO A 74 -8.61 6.90 13.26
C PRO A 74 -9.34 6.10 14.36
N LEU A 75 -10.67 6.24 14.45
CA LEU A 75 -11.48 5.53 15.45
C LEU A 75 -11.50 4.02 15.19
N PHE A 76 -11.60 3.60 13.92
CA PHE A 76 -11.42 2.20 13.53
C PHE A 76 -10.04 1.69 13.96
N LEU A 77 -8.98 2.49 13.76
CA LEU A 77 -7.62 2.10 14.11
C LEU A 77 -7.45 1.89 15.63
N VAL A 78 -8.08 2.72 16.46
CA VAL A 78 -8.16 2.51 17.93
C VAL A 78 -8.79 1.15 18.23
N GLY A 79 -9.95 0.86 17.63
CA GLY A 79 -10.63 -0.41 17.84
C GLY A 79 -9.82 -1.63 17.36
N LEU A 80 -9.16 -1.52 16.21
CA LEU A 80 -8.26 -2.56 15.68
C LEU A 80 -7.14 -2.88 16.68
N TYR A 81 -6.38 -1.87 17.13
CA TYR A 81 -5.29 -2.09 18.08
C TYR A 81 -5.77 -2.55 19.46
N ALA A 82 -6.92 -2.07 19.94
CA ALA A 82 -7.50 -2.53 21.21
C ALA A 82 -7.91 -4.01 21.17
N ILE A 83 -8.55 -4.45 20.09
CA ILE A 83 -8.92 -5.86 19.88
C ILE A 83 -7.66 -6.73 19.74
N THR A 84 -6.66 -6.27 19.00
CA THR A 84 -5.38 -6.96 18.84
C THR A 84 -4.64 -7.09 20.17
N TRP A 85 -4.54 -6.01 20.95
CA TRP A 85 -3.93 -6.01 22.28
C TRP A 85 -4.62 -7.02 23.21
N LYS A 86 -5.95 -7.00 23.26
CA LYS A 86 -6.75 -7.92 24.08
C LYS A 86 -6.51 -9.38 23.68
N THR A 87 -6.43 -9.63 22.37
CA THR A 87 -6.16 -10.95 21.78
C THR A 87 -4.75 -11.46 22.10
N MET A 88 -3.76 -10.58 22.05
CA MET A 88 -2.38 -10.92 22.40
C MET A 88 -2.20 -11.15 23.90
N LYS A 89 -2.85 -10.34 24.74
CA LYS A 89 -2.83 -10.54 26.20
C LYS A 89 -3.40 -11.90 26.60
N SER A 90 -4.45 -12.38 25.92
CA SER A 90 -4.97 -13.74 26.19
C SER A 90 -3.99 -14.84 25.80
N GLN A 91 -3.09 -14.58 24.85
CA GLN A 91 -2.03 -15.50 24.42
C GLN A 91 -0.77 -15.45 25.30
N GLY A 92 -0.76 -14.61 26.35
CA GLY A 92 0.43 -14.39 27.18
C GLY A 92 1.54 -13.58 26.50
N ILE A 93 1.26 -12.95 25.34
CA ILE A 93 2.23 -12.14 24.60
C ILE A 93 2.18 -10.69 25.10
N LEU A 94 3.32 -10.20 25.60
CA LEU A 94 3.45 -8.82 26.07
C LEU A 94 3.70 -7.86 24.91
N PHE A 95 3.11 -6.67 24.98
CA PHE A 95 3.30 -5.63 23.98
C PHE A 95 4.68 -4.99 24.15
N ASN A 96 5.53 -5.10 23.12
CA ASN A 96 6.89 -4.59 23.17
C ASN A 96 6.91 -3.05 23.06
N LYS A 97 7.68 -2.37 23.91
CA LYS A 97 7.88 -0.90 23.84
C LYS A 97 8.42 -0.44 22.49
N HIS A 98 9.21 -1.28 21.80
CA HIS A 98 9.71 -0.98 20.45
C HIS A 98 8.62 -0.97 19.38
N CYS A 99 7.43 -1.51 19.66
CA CYS A 99 6.28 -1.47 18.77
C CYS A 99 5.49 -0.16 18.86
N ALA A 100 5.62 0.58 19.95
CA ALA A 100 4.87 1.83 20.17
C ALA A 100 5.14 2.86 19.07
N GLY A 101 6.36 2.93 18.53
CA GLY A 101 6.69 3.82 17.43
C GLY A 101 5.92 3.51 16.14
N TYR A 102 5.78 2.23 15.77
CA TYR A 102 5.02 1.83 14.58
C TYR A 102 3.53 2.11 14.72
N VAL A 103 2.98 1.93 15.93
CA VAL A 103 1.60 2.27 16.25
C VAL A 103 1.38 3.78 16.21
N ALA A 104 2.28 4.57 16.81
CA ALA A 104 2.19 6.03 16.75
C ALA A 104 2.23 6.52 15.30
N CYS A 105 3.11 5.98 14.45
CA CYS A 105 3.16 6.32 13.04
C CYS A 105 1.88 5.93 12.28
N SER A 106 1.25 4.78 12.57
CA SER A 106 -0.01 4.42 11.91
C SER A 106 -1.16 5.34 12.31
N PHE A 107 -1.20 5.79 13.57
CA PHE A 107 -2.14 6.82 14.01
C PHE A 107 -1.89 8.16 13.35
N LEU A 108 -0.63 8.57 13.19
CA LEU A 108 -0.32 9.80 12.48
C LEU A 108 -0.75 9.74 11.01
N LEU A 109 -0.54 8.61 10.31
CA LEU A 109 -1.05 8.45 8.94
C LEU A 109 -2.58 8.50 8.89
N ALA A 110 -3.28 7.92 9.89
CA ALA A 110 -4.74 8.00 9.97
C ALA A 110 -5.22 9.43 10.26
N ILE A 111 -4.47 10.22 11.04
CA ILE A 111 -4.75 11.65 11.20
C ILE A 111 -4.52 12.38 9.87
N SER A 112 -3.44 12.04 9.16
CA SER A 112 -3.13 12.63 7.86
C SER A 112 -4.22 12.37 6.82
N THR A 113 -4.90 11.21 6.84
CA THR A 113 -6.05 10.95 5.95
C THR A 113 -7.25 11.86 6.20
N VAL A 114 -7.41 12.40 7.41
CA VAL A 114 -8.48 13.35 7.76
C VAL A 114 -8.11 14.79 7.35
N LEU A 115 -6.82 15.07 7.18
CA LEU A 115 -6.26 16.38 6.84
C LEU A 115 -6.11 16.62 5.34
N THR A 116 -6.44 15.64 4.50
CA THR A 116 -6.29 15.74 3.05
C THR A 116 -7.51 15.15 2.36
N THR A 117 -7.84 15.69 1.21
CA THR A 117 -8.83 15.14 0.28
C THR A 117 -8.17 14.40 -0.89
N ASN A 118 -6.83 14.41 -0.96
CA ASN A 118 -6.10 13.85 -2.09
C ASN A 118 -6.16 12.32 -2.06
N PHE A 119 -6.83 11.75 -3.05
CA PHE A 119 -7.05 10.31 -3.16
C PHE A 119 -5.75 9.49 -3.16
N LEU A 120 -4.70 9.98 -3.82
CA LEU A 120 -3.41 9.28 -3.90
C LEU A 120 -2.75 9.21 -2.51
N ILE A 121 -2.78 10.30 -1.74
CA ILE A 121 -2.26 10.31 -0.36
C ILE A 121 -3.10 9.42 0.54
N ILE A 122 -4.44 9.48 0.45
CA ILE A 122 -5.33 8.62 1.25
C ILE A 122 -5.07 7.13 0.96
N PHE A 123 -4.92 6.77 -0.31
CA PHE A 123 -4.58 5.42 -0.74
C PHE A 123 -3.23 4.97 -0.17
N LEU A 124 -2.18 5.78 -0.35
CA LEU A 124 -0.85 5.47 0.17
C LEU A 124 -0.84 5.39 1.72
N ASN A 125 -1.62 6.23 2.41
CA ASN A 125 -1.73 6.22 3.87
C ASN A 125 -2.36 4.91 4.32
N THR A 126 -3.42 4.48 3.64
CA THR A 126 -4.10 3.21 3.90
C THR A 126 -3.13 2.03 3.75
N VAL A 127 -2.35 2.01 2.65
CA VAL A 127 -1.29 1.00 2.44
C VAL A 127 -0.23 1.06 3.53
N GLY A 128 0.24 2.27 3.89
CA GLY A 128 1.22 2.49 4.94
C GLY A 128 0.75 2.00 6.32
N ILE A 129 -0.50 2.26 6.68
CA ILE A 129 -1.14 1.78 7.91
C ILE A 129 -1.19 0.25 7.93
N ILE A 130 -1.59 -0.40 6.83
CA ILE A 130 -1.61 -1.86 6.72
C ILE A 130 -0.19 -2.43 6.92
N ILE A 131 0.82 -1.85 6.26
CA ILE A 131 2.21 -2.27 6.41
C ILE A 131 2.67 -2.10 7.86
N LEU A 132 2.47 -0.93 8.48
CA LEU A 132 2.84 -0.68 9.88
C LEU A 132 2.13 -1.61 10.86
N TYR A 133 0.87 -1.94 10.61
CA TYR A 133 0.11 -2.90 11.39
C TYR A 133 0.71 -4.31 11.30
N LEU A 134 1.04 -4.78 10.09
CA LEU A 134 1.72 -6.07 9.89
C LEU A 134 3.09 -6.11 10.55
N ILE A 135 3.86 -5.01 10.46
CA ILE A 135 5.16 -4.85 11.13
C ILE A 135 4.99 -4.95 12.65
N THR A 136 3.97 -4.31 13.20
CA THR A 136 3.65 -4.33 14.63
C THR A 136 3.36 -5.75 15.09
N LEU A 137 2.51 -6.49 14.36
CA LEU A 137 2.22 -7.89 14.66
C LEU A 137 3.48 -8.74 14.60
N CYS A 138 4.25 -8.68 13.50
CA CYS A 138 5.49 -9.44 13.38
C CYS A 138 6.48 -9.13 14.51
N ARG A 139 6.63 -7.86 14.92
CA ARG A 139 7.55 -7.48 16.00
C ARG A 139 7.08 -7.95 17.38
N CYS A 140 5.78 -7.94 17.66
CA CYS A 140 5.27 -8.45 18.92
C CYS A 140 5.33 -9.98 19.00
N TYR A 141 4.98 -10.67 17.90
CA TYR A 141 4.97 -12.13 17.85
C TYR A 141 6.36 -12.74 17.60
N LEU A 142 7.37 -11.97 17.17
CA LEU A 142 8.73 -12.47 16.92
C LEU A 142 9.82 -11.65 17.64
N ALA A 143 9.49 -11.07 18.80
CA ALA A 143 10.28 -10.05 19.51
C ALA A 143 11.76 -10.40 19.75
N ASP A 144 12.10 -11.67 19.93
CA ASP A 144 13.46 -12.11 20.30
C ASP A 144 14.39 -12.44 19.12
N LYS A 145 13.90 -12.36 17.87
CA LYS A 145 14.71 -12.72 16.68
C LYS A 145 15.32 -11.50 16.00
N VAL A 146 16.64 -11.45 15.94
CA VAL A 146 17.38 -10.47 15.12
C VAL A 146 17.25 -10.86 13.64
N MET A 147 16.15 -10.45 13.01
CA MET A 147 15.91 -10.69 11.58
C MET A 147 16.55 -9.59 10.73
N GLY A 148 17.32 -9.98 9.71
CA GLY A 148 17.70 -9.07 8.61
C GLY A 148 16.50 -8.69 7.75
N ILE A 149 16.66 -7.70 6.85
CA ILE A 149 15.59 -7.19 5.96
C ILE A 149 14.92 -8.34 5.19
N GLN A 150 15.72 -9.24 4.63
CA GLN A 150 15.24 -10.38 3.85
C GLN A 150 14.36 -11.31 4.69
N GLY A 151 14.77 -11.63 5.92
CA GLY A 151 13.99 -12.46 6.84
C GLY A 151 12.68 -11.78 7.24
N PHE A 152 12.70 -10.46 7.39
CA PHE A 152 11.51 -9.67 7.69
C PHE A 152 10.49 -9.64 6.54
N ILE A 153 10.93 -9.39 5.30
CA ILE A 153 10.06 -9.41 4.11
C ILE A 153 9.47 -10.81 3.91
N MET A 154 10.29 -11.85 4.01
CA MET A 154 9.81 -13.23 3.89
C MET A 154 8.83 -13.58 5.01
N THR A 155 9.07 -13.11 6.24
CA THR A 155 8.15 -13.36 7.36
C THR A 155 6.81 -12.68 7.12
N ILE A 156 6.77 -11.42 6.69
CA ILE A 156 5.52 -10.73 6.33
C ILE A 156 4.80 -11.48 5.21
N GLY A 157 5.49 -11.77 4.10
CA GLY A 157 4.88 -12.47 2.97
C GLY A 157 4.31 -13.83 3.36
N ARG A 158 4.99 -14.55 4.27
CA ARG A 158 4.52 -15.82 4.79
C ARG A 158 3.39 -15.68 5.83
N CYS A 159 3.31 -14.59 6.60
CA CYS A 159 2.14 -14.27 7.45
C CYS A 159 0.90 -13.97 6.61
N VAL A 160 1.07 -13.19 5.53
CA VAL A 160 -0.01 -12.88 4.59
C VAL A 160 -0.49 -14.14 3.88
N SER A 161 0.41 -14.98 3.36
CA SER A 161 -0.01 -16.25 2.72
C SER A 161 -0.66 -17.21 3.73
N GLY A 162 -0.13 -17.28 4.95
CA GLY A 162 -0.70 -18.07 6.03
C GLY A 162 -2.09 -17.59 6.49
N THR A 163 -2.42 -16.30 6.30
CA THR A 163 -3.75 -15.75 6.58
C THR A 163 -4.83 -16.46 5.77
N PHE A 164 -4.60 -16.63 4.46
CA PHE A 164 -5.53 -17.34 3.58
C PHE A 164 -5.67 -18.82 3.93
N VAL A 165 -4.59 -19.48 4.35
CA VAL A 165 -4.64 -20.88 4.79
C VAL A 165 -5.40 -21.00 6.12
N CYS A 166 -5.09 -20.13 7.08
CA CYS A 166 -5.67 -20.18 8.42
C CYS A 166 -7.13 -19.71 8.47
N SER A 167 -7.57 -18.92 7.48
CA SER A 167 -8.97 -18.49 7.32
C SER A 167 -9.95 -19.67 7.31
N ARG A 168 -9.54 -20.85 6.80
CA ARG A 168 -10.35 -22.07 6.77
C ARG A 168 -10.70 -22.58 8.18
N TYR A 169 -9.88 -22.30 9.19
CA TYR A 169 -10.13 -22.71 10.56
C TYR A 169 -11.22 -21.86 11.24
N PHE A 170 -11.54 -20.67 10.73
CA PHE A 170 -12.64 -19.84 11.22
C PHE A 170 -13.96 -20.63 11.22
N PHE A 171 -14.28 -21.27 10.08
CA PHE A 171 -15.48 -22.09 9.94
C PHE A 171 -15.42 -23.39 10.76
N LYS A 172 -14.23 -24.01 10.90
CA LYS A 172 -14.06 -25.26 11.67
C LYS A 172 -14.24 -25.04 13.17
N HIS A 173 -13.66 -23.97 13.72
CA HIS A 173 -13.75 -23.65 15.15
C HIS A 173 -15.10 -23.04 15.54
N SER A 174 -15.75 -22.31 14.64
CA SER A 174 -17.15 -21.88 14.82
C SER A 174 -18.08 -23.10 15.00
N LYS A 175 -17.92 -24.14 14.17
CA LYS A 175 -18.69 -25.40 14.29
C LYS A 175 -18.38 -26.19 15.57
N GLY A 176 -17.16 -26.10 16.11
CA GLY A 176 -16.75 -26.83 17.32
C GLY A 176 -17.40 -26.34 18.63
N LYS A 177 -17.85 -25.07 18.67
CA LYS A 177 -18.56 -24.49 19.84
C LYS A 177 -20.07 -24.48 19.70
N ILE A 178 -20.61 -24.55 18.48
CA ILE A 178 -22.05 -24.69 18.25
C ILE A 178 -22.41 -26.17 18.47
N ARG A 179 -22.60 -26.56 19.74
CA ARG A 179 -23.25 -27.83 20.08
C ARG A 179 -24.72 -27.73 19.69
N PHE A 180 -25.04 -28.04 18.44
CA PHE A 180 -26.36 -28.57 18.14
C PHE A 180 -26.53 -29.85 18.96
N LYS A 181 -27.59 -29.94 19.77
CA LYS A 181 -27.97 -31.18 20.47
C LYS A 181 -27.91 -32.32 19.44
N ARG A 182 -27.08 -33.33 19.73
CA ARG A 182 -26.74 -34.43 18.82
C ARG A 182 -27.95 -35.35 18.65
N GLY A 183 -28.88 -34.98 17.77
CA GLY A 183 -29.85 -35.88 17.18
C GLY A 183 -29.33 -36.41 15.84
N ASN A 184 -29.40 -37.72 15.63
CA ASN A 184 -29.05 -38.50 14.42
C ASN A 184 -28.42 -37.73 13.24
N PHE A 185 -27.08 -37.67 13.24
CA PHE A 185 -26.25 -36.96 12.25
C PHE A 185 -26.29 -37.60 10.84
N GLU A 186 -26.65 -38.88 10.74
CA GLU A 186 -26.83 -39.60 9.47
C GLU A 186 -28.12 -39.17 8.74
N LYS A 187 -29.24 -39.01 9.48
CA LYS A 187 -30.50 -38.49 8.91
C LYS A 187 -30.38 -37.02 8.50
N SER A 188 -29.60 -36.22 9.23
CA SER A 188 -29.43 -34.78 8.97
C SER A 188 -28.61 -34.48 7.70
N LYS A 189 -27.65 -35.33 7.31
CA LYS A 189 -26.92 -35.15 6.04
C LYS A 189 -27.83 -35.34 4.83
N SER A 190 -28.69 -36.36 4.87
CA SER A 190 -29.66 -36.62 3.80
C SER A 190 -30.74 -35.55 3.72
N ILE A 191 -31.20 -35.05 4.88
CA ILE A 191 -32.15 -33.93 4.94
C ILE A 191 -31.50 -32.63 4.45
N THR A 192 -30.26 -32.32 4.85
CA THR A 192 -29.55 -31.12 4.40
C THR A 192 -29.22 -31.17 2.92
N LEU A 193 -28.76 -32.32 2.41
CA LEU A 193 -28.54 -32.54 0.98
C LEU A 193 -29.87 -32.41 0.21
N GLY A 194 -30.95 -32.97 0.74
CA GLY A 194 -32.30 -32.85 0.17
C GLY A 194 -32.80 -31.41 0.14
N ILE A 195 -32.56 -30.62 1.20
CA ILE A 195 -32.89 -29.20 1.24
C ILE A 195 -32.06 -28.41 0.23
N VAL A 196 -30.76 -28.70 0.10
CA VAL A 196 -29.89 -28.03 -0.88
C VAL A 196 -30.32 -28.38 -2.31
N LEU A 197 -30.57 -29.66 -2.62
CA LEU A 197 -31.06 -30.08 -3.93
C LEU A 197 -32.44 -29.47 -4.23
N ALA A 198 -33.36 -29.47 -3.26
CA ALA A 198 -34.68 -28.87 -3.41
C ALA A 198 -34.59 -27.36 -3.61
N THR A 199 -33.67 -26.67 -2.92
CA THR A 199 -33.46 -25.22 -3.08
C THR A 199 -32.91 -24.89 -4.47
N VAL A 200 -31.93 -25.68 -4.96
CA VAL A 200 -31.39 -25.52 -6.32
C VAL A 200 -32.46 -25.82 -7.37
N PHE A 201 -33.22 -26.91 -7.19
CA PHE A 201 -34.31 -27.29 -8.09
C PHE A 201 -35.43 -26.24 -8.10
N LEU A 202 -35.91 -25.80 -6.95
CA LEU A 202 -36.94 -24.76 -6.84
C LEU A 202 -36.44 -23.41 -7.37
N GLY A 203 -35.17 -23.06 -7.13
CA GLY A 203 -34.57 -21.83 -7.63
C GLY A 203 -34.49 -21.75 -9.15
N VAL A 204 -34.44 -22.90 -9.85
CA VAL A 204 -34.47 -22.97 -11.31
C VAL A 204 -35.89 -23.13 -11.83
N VAL A 205 -36.70 -24.00 -11.21
CA VAL A 205 -38.02 -24.39 -11.72
C VAL A 205 -39.10 -23.34 -11.41
N LEU A 206 -39.08 -22.69 -10.25
CA LEU A 206 -40.10 -21.68 -9.90
C LEU A 206 -40.07 -20.46 -10.83
N PRO A 207 -38.91 -19.89 -11.22
CA PRO A 207 -38.88 -18.80 -12.20
C PRO A 207 -39.33 -19.22 -13.60
N LEU A 208 -39.06 -20.46 -14.01
CA LEU A 208 -39.51 -21.02 -15.29
C LEU A 208 -41.04 -21.20 -15.31
N LEU A 209 -41.62 -21.76 -14.23
CA LEU A 209 -43.07 -21.93 -14.10
C LEU A 209 -43.81 -20.59 -13.93
N SER A 210 -43.20 -19.63 -13.22
CA SER A 210 -43.74 -18.26 -13.03
C SER A 210 -43.77 -17.46 -14.33
N GLN A 211 -42.86 -17.74 -15.27
CA GLN A 211 -42.86 -17.14 -16.60
C GLN A 211 -43.82 -17.85 -17.58
N ALA A 212 -44.07 -19.15 -17.38
CA ALA A 212 -44.92 -19.94 -18.26
C ALA A 212 -46.42 -19.65 -18.08
N ASP A 213 -46.86 -19.23 -16.88
CA ASP A 213 -48.26 -18.95 -16.59
C ASP A 213 -48.42 -17.73 -15.67
N ALA A 214 -49.17 -16.73 -16.16
CA ALA A 214 -49.40 -15.46 -15.48
C ALA A 214 -50.23 -15.61 -14.17
N VAL A 215 -51.13 -16.60 -14.08
CA VAL A 215 -51.94 -16.84 -12.89
C VAL A 215 -51.07 -17.44 -11.78
N PHE A 216 -50.22 -18.41 -12.12
CA PHE A 216 -49.26 -19.00 -11.19
C PHE A 216 -48.19 -17.99 -10.73
N GLY A 217 -47.71 -17.15 -11.65
CA GLY A 217 -46.78 -16.06 -11.33
C GLY A 217 -47.36 -15.05 -10.33
N ASN A 218 -48.66 -14.73 -10.43
CA ASN A 218 -49.32 -13.79 -9.51
C ASN A 218 -49.56 -14.40 -8.11
N ILE A 219 -49.91 -15.69 -8.02
CA ILE A 219 -50.06 -16.39 -6.73
C ILE A 219 -48.72 -16.48 -6.00
N LEU A 220 -47.63 -16.78 -6.72
CA LEU A 220 -46.28 -16.81 -6.13
C LEU A 220 -45.83 -15.44 -5.62
N ARG A 221 -46.22 -14.33 -6.26
CA ARG A 221 -45.83 -12.96 -5.88
C ARG A 221 -46.54 -12.44 -4.63
N PHE A 222 -47.70 -12.98 -4.27
CA PHE A 222 -48.52 -12.54 -3.13
C PHE A 222 -47.79 -12.59 -1.76
N PRO A 223 -47.09 -13.68 -1.37
CA PRO A 223 -46.29 -13.69 -0.14
C PRO A 223 -45.01 -12.84 -0.21
N PHE A 224 -44.43 -12.64 -1.41
CA PHE A 224 -43.22 -11.82 -1.59
C PHE A 224 -43.53 -10.31 -1.64
N GLN A 225 -44.77 -9.89 -1.92
CA GLN A 225 -45.19 -8.49 -1.76
C GLN A 225 -45.25 -8.06 -0.28
N ALA A 226 -45.49 -8.99 0.65
CA ALA A 226 -45.45 -8.72 2.10
C ALA A 226 -44.02 -8.69 2.67
N ILE A 227 -43.04 -9.26 1.97
CA ILE A 227 -41.61 -9.24 2.34
C ILE A 227 -40.85 -8.54 1.23
N ASN A 228 -40.83 -7.21 1.27
CA ASN A 228 -40.12 -6.38 0.31
C ASN A 228 -38.60 -6.55 0.50
N ILE A 229 -37.99 -7.58 -0.11
CA ILE A 229 -36.52 -7.73 -0.21
C ILE A 229 -36.01 -6.81 -1.33
N THR A 230 -36.27 -5.52 -1.22
CA THR A 230 -35.66 -4.47 -2.06
C THR A 230 -34.19 -4.23 -1.66
N ASN A 231 -33.80 -4.70 -0.46
CA ASN A 231 -32.48 -4.47 0.14
C ASN A 231 -31.54 -5.69 0.10
N GLY A 232 -31.79 -6.69 -0.75
CA GLY A 232 -30.93 -7.88 -0.86
C GLY A 232 -29.46 -7.53 -1.11
N TYR A 233 -29.22 -6.55 -1.97
CA TYR A 233 -27.89 -5.97 -2.20
C TYR A 233 -27.27 -5.37 -0.93
N GLN A 234 -28.03 -4.61 -0.14
CA GLN A 234 -27.55 -3.99 1.10
C GLN A 234 -27.24 -5.03 2.19
N ILE A 235 -28.02 -6.10 2.27
CA ILE A 235 -27.79 -7.22 3.21
C ILE A 235 -26.54 -8.00 2.80
N ILE A 236 -26.39 -8.33 1.53
CA ILE A 236 -25.19 -9.01 1.00
C ILE A 236 -23.95 -8.13 1.20
N ARG A 237 -24.04 -6.83 0.90
CA ARG A 237 -22.98 -5.85 1.16
C ARG A 237 -22.61 -5.82 2.64
N GLY A 238 -23.60 -5.71 3.53
CA GLY A 238 -23.36 -5.70 4.99
C GLY A 238 -22.71 -6.99 5.49
N ALA A 239 -23.19 -8.15 5.04
CA ALA A 239 -22.60 -9.44 5.36
C ALA A 239 -21.14 -9.53 4.89
N CYS A 240 -20.83 -9.12 3.65
CA CYS A 240 -19.46 -9.08 3.14
C CYS A 240 -18.55 -8.16 3.97
N PHE A 241 -19.02 -6.95 4.30
CA PHE A 241 -18.27 -5.98 5.12
C PHE A 241 -18.00 -6.46 6.55
N ILE A 242 -18.84 -7.35 7.10
CA ILE A 242 -18.62 -7.94 8.43
C ILE A 242 -17.72 -9.19 8.33
N PHE A 243 -18.07 -10.14 7.47
CA PHE A 243 -17.43 -11.46 7.47
C PHE A 243 -16.05 -11.46 6.80
N ILE A 244 -15.81 -10.68 5.74
CA ILE A 244 -14.51 -10.67 5.05
C ILE A 244 -13.39 -10.17 5.99
N PRO A 245 -13.52 -8.99 6.64
CA PRO A 245 -12.49 -8.51 7.56
C PRO A 245 -12.33 -9.41 8.78
N ALA A 246 -13.43 -9.97 9.31
CA ALA A 246 -13.39 -10.91 10.43
C ALA A 246 -12.58 -12.17 10.08
N ILE A 247 -12.83 -12.78 8.92
CA ILE A 247 -12.12 -13.98 8.46
C ILE A 247 -10.63 -13.69 8.22
N LEU A 248 -10.30 -12.55 7.60
CA LEU A 248 -8.93 -12.13 7.35
C LEU A 248 -8.17 -11.86 8.66
N PHE A 249 -8.79 -11.13 9.60
CA PHE A 249 -8.18 -10.86 10.90
C PHE A 249 -7.93 -12.14 11.70
N TYR A 250 -8.91 -13.05 11.73
CA TYR A 250 -8.76 -14.35 12.38
C TYR A 250 -7.60 -15.15 11.75
N GLY A 251 -7.57 -15.22 10.42
CA GLY A 251 -6.51 -15.90 9.69
C GLY A 251 -5.13 -15.32 9.98
N LEU A 252 -5.03 -13.99 10.06
CA LEU A 252 -3.78 -13.27 10.30
C LEU A 252 -3.23 -13.54 11.70
N ILE A 253 -4.05 -13.41 12.74
CA ILE A 253 -3.65 -13.70 14.13
C ILE A 253 -3.24 -15.16 14.29
N CYS A 254 -4.01 -16.10 13.74
CA CYS A 254 -3.64 -17.51 13.77
C CYS A 254 -2.32 -17.77 13.01
N SER A 255 -2.11 -17.13 11.86
CA SER A 255 -0.86 -17.28 11.11
C SER A 255 0.35 -16.74 11.88
N CYS A 256 0.22 -15.57 12.51
CA CYS A 256 1.28 -14.98 13.33
C CYS A 256 1.59 -15.86 14.56
N TYR A 257 0.57 -16.39 15.23
CA TYR A 257 0.74 -17.24 16.40
C TYR A 257 1.38 -18.60 16.06
N ILE A 258 0.97 -19.26 14.97
CA ILE A 258 1.61 -20.51 14.50
C ILE A 258 3.09 -20.27 14.21
N ARG A 259 3.44 -19.12 13.64
CA ARG A 259 4.82 -18.75 13.33
C ARG A 259 5.66 -18.42 14.55
N TYR A 260 5.08 -17.77 15.55
CA TYR A 260 5.73 -17.60 16.85
C TYR A 260 6.18 -18.96 17.42
N MET A 261 5.35 -20.00 17.20
CA MET A 261 5.63 -21.36 17.65
C MET A 261 6.53 -22.19 16.71
N GLU A 262 6.82 -21.71 15.49
CA GLU A 262 7.76 -22.32 14.54
C GLU A 262 9.16 -21.74 14.75
N THR A 263 9.87 -22.33 15.70
CA THR A 263 11.30 -22.15 15.93
C THR A 263 12.08 -22.93 14.88
N GLU A 264 12.30 -22.32 13.70
CA GLU A 264 13.53 -22.49 12.92
C GLU A 264 13.53 -21.55 11.70
N GLU A 265 14.55 -20.70 11.59
CA GLU A 265 14.89 -20.06 10.32
C GLU A 265 16.04 -20.81 9.67
N LYS A 266 15.86 -21.20 8.41
CA LYS A 266 16.95 -21.71 7.58
C LYS A 266 17.99 -20.60 7.41
N GLN A 267 19.23 -20.88 7.82
CA GLN A 267 20.38 -20.03 7.51
C GLN A 267 20.46 -19.83 5.99
N TYR A 268 20.60 -18.58 5.57
CA TYR A 268 20.80 -18.23 4.18
C TYR A 268 22.18 -18.75 3.73
N ARG A 269 22.19 -19.58 2.69
CA ARG A 269 23.44 -19.96 2.01
C ARG A 269 24.08 -18.70 1.43
N LEU A 270 25.30 -18.39 1.88
CA LEU A 270 26.18 -17.40 1.28
C LEU A 270 26.52 -17.84 -0.15
N TRP A 271 26.53 -16.92 -1.11
CA TRP A 271 26.85 -17.22 -2.50
C TRP A 271 28.37 -17.29 -2.68
N LYS A 272 28.85 -18.13 -3.60
CA LYS A 272 30.29 -18.24 -3.88
C LYS A 272 30.81 -16.91 -4.48
N PRO A 273 31.95 -16.35 -4.01
CA PRO A 273 32.33 -14.95 -4.28
C PRO A 273 32.78 -14.62 -5.71
N ASP A 274 33.31 -15.59 -6.47
CA ASP A 274 34.26 -15.27 -7.54
C ASP A 274 33.59 -14.77 -8.84
N ALA A 275 32.46 -15.35 -9.25
CA ALA A 275 31.73 -14.91 -10.44
C ALA A 275 31.03 -13.55 -10.23
N ILE A 276 30.59 -13.29 -9.00
CA ILE A 276 29.88 -12.05 -8.64
C ILE A 276 30.84 -10.85 -8.63
N LEU A 277 32.09 -11.07 -8.20
CA LEU A 277 33.10 -10.03 -8.18
C LEU A 277 33.46 -9.54 -9.59
N ILE A 278 33.63 -10.48 -10.54
CA ILE A 278 33.93 -10.16 -11.95
C ILE A 278 32.76 -9.41 -12.60
N MET A 279 31.52 -9.90 -12.41
CA MET A 279 30.31 -9.23 -12.90
C MET A 279 30.19 -7.80 -12.34
N THR A 280 30.40 -7.64 -11.03
CA THR A 280 30.33 -6.32 -10.37
C THR A 280 31.42 -5.38 -10.88
N GLY A 281 32.63 -5.88 -11.13
CA GLY A 281 33.73 -5.09 -11.68
C GLY A 281 33.42 -4.53 -13.06
N ILE A 282 32.88 -5.36 -13.96
CA ILE A 282 32.48 -4.94 -15.32
C ILE A 282 31.40 -3.85 -15.23
N ILE A 283 30.38 -4.06 -14.40
CA ILE A 283 29.30 -3.10 -14.17
C ILE A 283 29.85 -1.76 -13.65
N ALA A 284 30.79 -1.80 -12.71
CA ALA A 284 31.42 -0.60 -12.18
C ALA A 284 32.19 0.20 -13.23
N VAL A 285 32.95 -0.47 -14.10
CA VAL A 285 33.66 0.19 -15.21
C VAL A 285 32.68 0.86 -16.18
N THR A 286 31.60 0.17 -16.56
CA THR A 286 30.56 0.75 -17.42
C THR A 286 29.92 1.98 -16.78
N TYR A 287 29.62 1.93 -15.47
CA TYR A 287 29.06 3.08 -14.77
C TYR A 287 30.04 4.23 -14.61
N ILE A 288 31.32 3.97 -14.36
CA ILE A 288 32.34 5.03 -14.32
C ILE A 288 32.40 5.74 -15.67
N LEU A 289 32.44 4.99 -16.78
CA LEU A 289 32.45 5.58 -18.12
C LEU A 289 31.19 6.43 -18.37
N PHE A 290 30.01 5.91 -18.01
CA PHE A 290 28.75 6.63 -18.13
C PHE A 290 28.69 7.89 -17.26
N CYS A 291 29.15 7.81 -16.01
CA CYS A 291 29.22 8.97 -15.12
C CYS A 291 30.23 10.01 -15.61
N SER A 292 31.37 9.60 -16.17
CA SER A 292 32.32 10.53 -16.79
C SER A 292 31.66 11.29 -17.94
N ILE A 293 30.88 10.62 -18.79
CA ILE A 293 30.10 11.28 -19.86
C ILE A 293 29.09 12.27 -19.26
N GLN A 294 28.40 11.92 -18.17
CA GLN A 294 27.44 12.83 -17.53
C GLN A 294 28.10 14.04 -16.89
N ILE A 295 29.24 13.87 -16.24
CA ILE A 295 30.01 14.96 -15.66
C ILE A 295 30.48 15.88 -16.78
N VAL A 296 31.02 15.33 -17.88
CA VAL A 296 31.40 16.12 -19.05
C VAL A 296 30.19 16.81 -19.69
N TYR A 297 29.01 16.19 -19.71
CA TYR A 297 27.81 16.85 -20.23
C TYR A 297 27.31 17.96 -19.28
N LEU A 298 27.39 17.74 -17.96
CA LEU A 298 26.96 18.68 -16.94
C LEU A 298 27.89 19.90 -16.80
N PHE A 299 29.21 19.71 -17.01
CA PHE A 299 30.24 20.74 -16.85
C PHE A 299 30.88 21.22 -18.17
N GLY A 300 30.82 20.43 -19.23
CA GLY A 300 31.44 20.70 -20.54
C GLY A 300 30.50 21.29 -21.59
N GLY A 301 29.19 21.35 -21.31
CA GLY A 301 28.26 22.25 -22.00
C GLY A 301 27.88 23.38 -21.05
N LEU A 302 28.43 24.58 -21.24
CA LEU A 302 28.04 25.78 -20.50
C LEU A 302 26.54 26.03 -20.70
N PHE A 303 25.70 25.65 -19.72
CA PHE A 303 24.32 26.11 -19.47
C PHE A 303 23.31 26.13 -20.65
N GLU A 304 23.68 25.74 -21.86
CA GLU A 304 22.88 25.83 -23.07
C GLU A 304 22.51 24.45 -23.57
N LEU A 305 21.25 24.35 -24.01
CA LEU A 305 20.72 23.19 -24.69
C LEU A 305 21.52 22.92 -25.98
N PRO A 306 21.77 21.65 -26.35
CA PRO A 306 22.17 21.34 -27.72
C PRO A 306 21.18 21.95 -28.70
N GLU A 307 21.67 22.64 -29.73
CA GLU A 307 20.82 23.30 -30.73
C GLU A 307 19.80 22.32 -31.33
N GLY A 308 18.51 22.70 -31.28
CA GLY A 308 17.42 21.99 -31.97
C GLY A 308 16.59 21.01 -31.14
N ILE A 309 16.83 20.84 -29.83
CA ILE A 309 16.02 19.93 -28.98
C ILE A 309 15.08 20.76 -28.09
N THR A 310 13.80 20.43 -28.05
CA THR A 310 12.86 21.09 -27.12
C THR A 310 13.13 20.66 -25.67
N TYR A 311 12.88 21.54 -24.68
CA TYR A 311 13.04 21.20 -23.26
C TYR A 311 12.21 19.96 -22.83
N ALA A 312 11.02 19.78 -23.40
CA ALA A 312 10.18 18.61 -23.15
C ALA A 312 10.83 17.32 -23.68
N GLU A 313 11.45 17.37 -24.85
CA GLU A 313 12.09 16.22 -25.47
C GLU A 313 13.38 15.85 -24.75
N TYR A 314 14.19 16.85 -24.37
CA TYR A 314 15.38 16.65 -23.54
C TYR A 314 15.06 16.12 -22.13
N ALA A 315 13.96 16.57 -21.52
CA ALA A 315 13.53 16.10 -20.19
C ALA A 315 12.92 14.69 -20.22
N ARG A 316 12.19 14.32 -21.30
CA ARG A 316 11.60 12.98 -21.44
C ARG A 316 12.62 11.94 -21.89
N GLN A 317 13.60 12.31 -22.71
CA GLN A 317 14.67 11.40 -23.13
C GLN A 317 15.74 11.29 -22.04
N GLY A 318 15.86 10.11 -21.43
CA GLY A 318 16.96 9.77 -20.51
C GLY A 318 16.64 9.94 -19.03
N PHE A 319 15.69 10.79 -18.63
CA PHE A 319 15.36 11.01 -17.21
C PHE A 319 14.90 9.72 -16.50
N LEU A 320 13.91 9.02 -17.07
CA LEU A 320 13.40 7.78 -16.48
C LEU A 320 14.46 6.67 -16.53
N GLN A 321 15.26 6.62 -17.59
CA GLN A 321 16.35 5.66 -17.72
C GLN A 321 17.39 5.87 -16.61
N LEU A 322 17.81 7.11 -16.36
CA LEU A 322 18.74 7.48 -15.29
C LEU A 322 18.19 7.14 -13.91
N LEU A 323 16.89 7.40 -13.70
CA LEU A 323 16.21 7.05 -12.46
C LEU A 323 16.21 5.54 -12.22
N TRP A 324 15.87 4.74 -13.24
CA TRP A 324 15.89 3.28 -13.14
C TRP A 324 17.30 2.74 -12.90
N VAL A 325 18.30 3.30 -13.57
CA VAL A 325 19.72 2.96 -13.36
C VAL A 325 20.13 3.22 -11.91
N ALA A 326 19.77 4.38 -11.34
CA ALA A 326 20.06 4.69 -9.94
C ALA A 326 19.41 3.69 -8.97
N VAL A 327 18.16 3.30 -9.22
CA VAL A 327 17.44 2.30 -8.41
C VAL A 327 18.09 0.92 -8.53
N ILE A 328 18.49 0.50 -9.73
CA ILE A 328 19.21 -0.76 -9.96
C ILE A 328 20.54 -0.77 -9.20
N ASN A 329 21.29 0.34 -9.22
CA ASN A 329 22.56 0.47 -8.50
C ASN A 329 22.39 0.34 -6.99
N ILE A 330 21.39 1.01 -6.43
CA ILE A 330 21.01 0.89 -5.03
C ILE A 330 20.69 -0.58 -4.66
N GLY A 331 19.89 -1.26 -5.48
CA GLY A 331 19.56 -2.67 -5.29
C GLY A 331 20.78 -3.60 -5.37
N LEU A 332 21.65 -3.38 -6.35
CA LEU A 332 22.89 -4.12 -6.54
C LEU A 332 23.84 -3.95 -5.35
N VAL A 333 24.07 -2.71 -4.90
CA VAL A 333 24.95 -2.40 -3.75
C VAL A 333 24.47 -3.12 -2.49
N LEU A 334 23.16 -3.11 -2.21
CA LEU A 334 22.59 -3.83 -1.07
C LEU A 334 22.77 -5.34 -1.19
N LEU A 335 22.45 -5.91 -2.36
CA LEU A 335 22.50 -7.36 -2.58
C LEU A 335 23.93 -7.87 -2.42
N LEU A 336 24.90 -7.21 -3.06
CA LEU A 336 26.31 -7.56 -2.99
C LEU A 336 26.85 -7.46 -1.57
N LYS A 337 26.54 -6.39 -0.85
CA LYS A 337 27.02 -6.21 0.53
C LYS A 337 26.41 -7.23 1.50
N ILE A 338 25.19 -7.70 1.26
CA ILE A 338 24.51 -8.71 2.11
C ILE A 338 25.00 -10.13 1.79
N LYS A 339 25.32 -10.43 0.52
CA LYS A 339 25.60 -11.81 0.06
C LYS A 339 27.08 -12.14 -0.14
N CYS A 340 27.94 -11.15 -0.31
CA CYS A 340 29.38 -11.36 -0.52
C CYS A 340 30.19 -11.24 0.78
N MET A 341 31.33 -11.94 0.83
CA MET A 341 32.29 -11.80 1.91
C MET A 341 32.90 -10.38 1.90
N PRO A 342 33.19 -9.81 3.07
CA PRO A 342 33.75 -8.47 3.17
C PRO A 342 35.16 -8.43 2.55
N SER A 343 35.34 -7.66 1.47
CA SER A 343 36.66 -7.36 0.90
C SER A 343 36.87 -5.84 0.77
N LYS A 344 38.11 -5.39 1.00
CA LYS A 344 38.46 -3.95 0.91
C LYS A 344 38.25 -3.40 -0.50
N ILE A 345 38.52 -4.21 -1.53
CA ILE A 345 38.36 -3.86 -2.95
C ILE A 345 36.88 -3.68 -3.30
N LEU A 346 36.02 -4.62 -2.89
CA LEU A 346 34.57 -4.53 -3.12
C LEU A 346 34.00 -3.25 -2.47
N ASN A 347 34.44 -2.89 -1.26
CA ASN A 347 34.00 -1.65 -0.60
C ASN A 347 34.37 -0.39 -1.40
N HIS A 348 35.57 -0.31 -1.99
CA HIS A 348 35.96 0.83 -2.82
C HIS A 348 35.12 0.90 -4.10
N ILE A 349 34.90 -0.23 -4.78
CA ILE A 349 34.06 -0.30 -5.98
C ILE A 349 32.62 0.16 -5.67
N LEU A 350 32.04 -0.33 -4.57
CA LEU A 350 30.69 0.05 -4.14
C LEU A 350 30.59 1.54 -3.78
N LEU A 351 31.64 2.14 -3.23
CA LEU A 351 31.68 3.57 -2.95
C LEU A 351 31.71 4.39 -4.24
N VAL A 352 32.57 4.02 -5.20
CA VAL A 352 32.63 4.72 -6.50
C VAL A 352 31.28 4.66 -7.21
N LEU A 353 30.63 3.48 -7.21
CA LEU A 353 29.27 3.30 -7.72
C LEU A 353 28.24 4.20 -7.02
N SER A 354 28.35 4.34 -5.69
CA SER A 354 27.45 5.19 -4.90
C SER A 354 27.63 6.67 -5.24
N ILE A 355 28.88 7.15 -5.36
CA ILE A 355 29.18 8.53 -5.78
C ILE A 355 28.65 8.81 -7.18
N CYS A 356 28.89 7.90 -8.12
CA CYS A 356 28.34 7.98 -9.48
C CYS A 356 26.80 8.05 -9.46
N THR A 357 26.16 7.31 -8.55
CA THR A 357 24.70 7.39 -8.37
C THR A 357 24.23 8.75 -7.86
N VAL A 358 24.97 9.41 -6.96
CA VAL A 358 24.66 10.79 -6.54
C VAL A 358 24.72 11.77 -7.71
N VAL A 359 25.76 11.66 -8.56
CA VAL A 359 25.89 12.50 -9.77
C VAL A 359 24.71 12.28 -10.72
N MET A 360 24.31 11.02 -10.94
CA MET A 360 23.12 10.69 -11.73
C MET A 360 21.83 11.31 -11.17
N ILE A 361 21.66 11.29 -9.85
CA ILE A 361 20.49 11.89 -9.18
C ILE A 361 20.49 13.41 -9.36
N ILE A 362 21.64 14.08 -9.20
CA ILE A 362 21.76 15.53 -9.39
C ILE A 362 21.46 15.92 -10.84
N SER A 363 22.03 15.20 -11.81
CA SER A 363 21.76 15.42 -13.24
C SER A 363 20.27 15.25 -13.57
N SER A 364 19.64 14.22 -13.01
CA SER A 364 18.20 13.96 -13.19
C SER A 364 17.33 15.05 -12.55
N ALA A 365 17.72 15.53 -11.36
CA ALA A 365 17.02 16.63 -10.67
C ALA A 365 17.09 17.93 -11.48
N TYR A 366 18.26 18.25 -12.04
CA TYR A 366 18.43 19.43 -12.90
C TYR A 366 17.49 19.41 -14.11
N ARG A 367 17.41 18.28 -14.81
CA ARG A 367 16.47 18.11 -15.94
C ARG A 367 15.01 18.29 -15.52
N MET A 368 14.63 17.75 -14.36
CA MET A 368 13.27 17.90 -13.85
C MET A 368 12.95 19.35 -13.44
N ILE A 369 13.90 20.07 -12.86
CA ILE A 369 13.73 21.49 -12.51
C ILE A 369 13.58 22.35 -13.76
N LEU A 370 14.40 22.13 -14.80
CA LEU A 370 14.24 22.80 -16.09
C LEU A 370 12.86 22.51 -16.71
N TYR A 371 12.39 21.26 -16.58
CA TYR A 371 11.07 20.90 -17.10
C TYR A 371 9.93 21.59 -16.36
N VAL A 372 10.02 21.72 -15.03
CA VAL A 372 9.04 22.44 -14.21
C VAL A 372 9.04 23.95 -14.53
N LYS A 373 10.20 24.55 -14.80
CA LYS A 373 10.29 25.96 -15.16
C LYS A 373 9.56 26.32 -16.46
N VAL A 374 9.41 25.38 -17.38
CA VAL A 374 8.79 25.62 -18.71
C VAL A 374 7.32 25.19 -18.75
N TYR A 375 6.92 24.16 -18.01
CA TYR A 375 5.60 23.53 -18.12
C TYR A 375 4.81 23.50 -16.80
N ASP A 376 5.20 24.31 -15.82
CA ASP A 376 4.65 24.35 -14.45
C ASP A 376 4.87 23.08 -13.61
N LEU A 377 4.44 23.12 -12.36
CA LEU A 377 4.52 21.99 -11.45
C LEU A 377 3.26 21.13 -11.56
N THR A 378 3.44 19.83 -11.71
CA THR A 378 2.36 18.84 -11.69
C THR A 378 2.59 17.82 -10.58
N ARG A 379 1.53 17.08 -10.20
CA ARG A 379 1.59 15.98 -9.22
C ARG A 379 2.73 15.00 -9.48
N LEU A 380 2.91 14.58 -10.74
CA LEU A 380 3.98 13.64 -11.10
C LEU A 380 5.38 14.26 -10.96
N ARG A 381 5.57 15.50 -11.43
CA ARG A 381 6.87 16.20 -11.32
C ARG A 381 7.26 16.46 -9.87
N PHE A 382 6.29 16.83 -9.02
CA PHE A 382 6.49 16.98 -7.59
C PHE A 382 6.93 15.67 -6.92
N LEU A 383 6.21 14.57 -7.18
CA LEU A 383 6.55 13.25 -6.63
C LEU A 383 7.93 12.77 -7.08
N VAL A 384 8.32 13.08 -8.31
CA VAL A 384 9.66 12.78 -8.82
C VAL A 384 10.73 13.56 -8.07
N LEU A 385 10.59 14.88 -7.92
CA LEU A 385 11.55 15.69 -7.17
C LEU A 385 11.66 15.22 -5.71
N TRP A 386 10.53 14.92 -5.09
CA TRP A 386 10.47 14.35 -3.74
C TRP A 386 11.22 13.01 -3.64
N PHE A 387 11.02 12.13 -4.62
CA PHE A 387 11.68 10.84 -4.68
C PHE A 387 13.19 10.97 -4.89
N LEU A 388 13.66 11.93 -5.70
CA LEU A 388 15.09 12.19 -5.88
C LEU A 388 15.76 12.64 -4.57
N ILE A 389 15.11 13.53 -3.80
CA ILE A 389 15.59 13.93 -2.47
C ILE A 389 15.70 12.69 -1.56
N PHE A 390 14.67 11.85 -1.53
CA PHE A 390 14.69 10.59 -0.79
C PHE A 390 15.87 9.68 -1.21
N LEU A 391 16.12 9.54 -2.52
CA LEU A 391 17.23 8.72 -3.03
C LEU A 391 18.60 9.23 -2.57
N VAL A 392 18.82 10.55 -2.46
CA VAL A 392 20.07 11.10 -1.92
C VAL A 392 20.32 10.60 -0.50
N PHE A 393 19.30 10.61 0.37
CA PHE A 393 19.42 10.08 1.73
C PHE A 393 19.70 8.57 1.75
N VAL A 394 19.06 7.80 0.86
CA VAL A 394 19.29 6.36 0.73
C VAL A 394 20.74 6.07 0.32
N VAL A 395 21.25 6.75 -0.70
CA VAL A 395 22.63 6.57 -1.17
C VAL A 395 23.63 7.01 -0.09
N GLY A 396 23.37 8.11 0.62
CA GLY A 396 24.21 8.53 1.75
C GLY A 396 24.29 7.48 2.86
N GLN A 397 23.17 6.83 3.19
CA GLN A 397 23.15 5.72 4.16
C GLN A 397 23.90 4.49 3.65
N MET A 398 23.85 4.22 2.35
CA MET A 398 24.63 3.14 1.74
C MET A 398 26.12 3.41 1.84
N MET A 399 26.57 4.63 1.51
CA MET A 399 27.97 5.02 1.63
C MET A 399 28.47 4.86 3.07
N TYR A 400 27.65 5.26 4.06
CA TYR A 400 27.95 5.04 5.47
C TYR A 400 28.01 3.54 5.85
N TYR A 401 27.05 2.74 5.37
CA TYR A 401 26.99 1.31 5.61
C TYR A 401 28.18 0.53 5.01
N VAL A 402 28.77 1.03 3.91
CA VAL A 402 29.96 0.42 3.31
C VAL A 402 31.12 0.35 4.31
N TYR A 403 31.33 1.40 5.11
CA TYR A 403 32.41 1.48 6.09
C TYR A 403 32.03 0.96 7.49
N HIS A 404 30.76 1.05 7.87
CA HIS A 404 30.28 0.61 9.18
C HIS A 404 29.46 -0.68 9.07
N SER A 405 30.13 -1.83 9.01
CA SER A 405 29.49 -3.17 8.87
C SER A 405 28.56 -3.56 10.01
N LYS A 406 28.68 -2.95 11.20
CA LYS A 406 27.76 -3.13 12.33
C LYS A 406 26.45 -2.35 12.20
N PHE A 407 26.33 -1.49 11.19
CA PHE A 407 25.16 -0.63 11.00
C PHE A 407 23.96 -1.43 10.46
N ARG A 408 22.81 -1.32 11.14
CA ARG A 408 21.58 -2.02 10.75
C ARG A 408 20.88 -1.27 9.62
N ILE A 409 21.43 -1.33 8.40
CA ILE A 409 20.94 -0.58 7.23
C ILE A 409 19.43 -0.72 7.01
N GLY A 410 18.87 -1.89 7.27
CA GLY A 410 17.43 -2.13 7.13
C GLY A 410 16.54 -1.29 8.03
N LYS A 411 16.97 -1.08 9.28
CA LYS A 411 16.21 -0.25 10.21
C LYS A 411 16.23 1.22 9.76
N TRP A 412 17.40 1.70 9.35
CA TRP A 412 17.58 3.09 8.94
C TRP A 412 16.93 3.40 7.60
N LEU A 413 17.05 2.51 6.61
CA LEU A 413 16.36 2.63 5.34
C LEU A 413 14.84 2.69 5.52
N PHE A 414 14.28 1.78 6.32
CA PHE A 414 12.86 1.80 6.66
C PHE A 414 12.46 3.08 7.39
N THR A 415 13.24 3.51 8.38
CA THR A 415 12.96 4.75 9.14
C THR A 415 12.98 5.96 8.23
N THR A 416 13.91 6.02 7.28
CA THR A 416 14.03 7.13 6.32
C THR A 416 12.89 7.15 5.33
N ALA A 417 12.50 5.99 4.80
CA ALA A 417 11.32 5.87 3.95
C ALA A 417 10.05 6.28 4.70
N LEU A 418 9.92 5.87 5.97
CA LEU A 418 8.80 6.24 6.83
C LEU A 418 8.76 7.74 7.08
N VAL A 419 9.88 8.37 7.45
CA VAL A 419 9.96 9.82 7.68
C VAL A 419 9.71 10.61 6.40
N ALA A 420 10.33 10.23 5.28
CA ALA A 420 10.11 10.90 3.99
C ALA A 420 8.64 10.80 3.54
N TYR A 421 8.01 9.64 3.74
CA TYR A 421 6.59 9.47 3.44
C TYR A 421 5.69 10.25 4.39
N MET A 422 6.02 10.28 5.69
CA MET A 422 5.29 11.07 6.68
C MET A 422 5.30 12.56 6.34
N ILE A 423 6.45 13.12 5.97
CA ILE A 423 6.54 14.52 5.55
C ILE A 423 5.69 14.75 4.29
N LEU A 424 5.72 13.83 3.33
CA LEU A 424 4.89 13.90 2.13
C LEU A 424 3.39 13.89 2.45
N SER A 425 2.97 13.03 3.38
CA SER A 425 1.57 12.84 3.76
C SER A 425 0.98 14.08 4.44
N PHE A 426 1.75 14.73 5.32
CA PHE A 426 1.36 15.98 5.98
C PHE A 426 1.66 17.24 5.17
N GLY A 427 2.46 17.14 4.11
CA GLY A 427 2.97 18.27 3.35
C GLY A 427 1.97 18.97 2.42
N ARG A 428 0.68 18.57 2.43
CA ARG A 428 -0.40 19.11 1.57
C ARG A 428 0.07 19.33 0.13
N MET A 429 0.42 18.25 -0.55
CA MET A 429 1.01 18.26 -1.90
C MET A 429 0.28 19.19 -2.88
N ASP A 430 -1.05 19.09 -2.96
CA ASP A 430 -1.84 19.86 -3.93
C ASP A 430 -1.86 21.36 -3.60
N TYR A 431 -1.84 21.73 -2.31
CA TYR A 431 -1.68 23.13 -1.90
C TYR A 431 -0.34 23.72 -2.38
N VAL A 432 0.75 22.96 -2.19
CA VAL A 432 2.09 23.40 -2.59
C VAL A 432 2.18 23.55 -4.11
N ILE A 433 1.56 22.64 -4.86
CA ILE A 433 1.53 22.71 -6.33
C ILE A 433 0.74 23.95 -6.79
N ALA A 434 -0.47 24.16 -6.27
CA ALA A 434 -1.29 25.31 -6.63
C ALA A 434 -0.59 26.63 -6.31
N LYS A 435 -0.04 26.75 -5.10
CA LYS A 435 0.70 27.94 -4.66
C LYS A 435 1.94 28.22 -5.51
N TYR A 436 2.67 27.19 -5.91
CA TYR A 436 3.83 27.35 -6.78
C TYR A 436 3.42 27.86 -8.16
N ASN A 437 2.42 27.24 -8.80
CA ASN A 437 1.99 27.61 -10.15
C ASN A 437 1.39 29.02 -10.19
N ILE A 438 0.60 29.41 -9.17
CA ILE A 438 0.03 30.76 -9.05
C ILE A 438 1.13 31.82 -8.86
N ASN A 439 2.20 31.50 -8.13
CA ASN A 439 3.31 32.45 -7.92
C ASN A 439 4.31 32.49 -9.07
N ALA A 440 4.43 31.40 -9.84
CA ALA A 440 5.37 31.30 -10.95
C ALA A 440 4.90 32.07 -12.19
N ASN A 441 3.58 32.15 -12.41
CA ASN A 441 3.00 32.79 -13.59
C ASN A 441 2.31 34.10 -13.20
N GLU A 442 2.72 35.24 -13.78
CA GLU A 442 2.05 36.52 -13.54
C GLU A 442 0.58 36.47 -13.96
N TYR A 443 0.30 35.78 -15.06
CA TYR A 443 -1.04 35.52 -15.56
C TYR A 443 -1.26 34.04 -15.80
N MET A 444 -2.49 33.56 -15.60
CA MET A 444 -2.82 32.15 -15.69
C MET A 444 -3.75 31.88 -16.87
N THR A 445 -3.31 31.03 -17.80
CA THR A 445 -4.12 30.56 -18.92
C THR A 445 -5.29 29.69 -18.45
N SER A 446 -6.34 29.61 -19.27
CA SER A 446 -7.52 28.77 -19.01
C SER A 446 -7.16 27.31 -18.73
N ASP A 447 -6.21 26.75 -19.49
CA ASP A 447 -5.73 25.38 -19.29
C ASP A 447 -5.02 25.17 -17.95
N ASN A 448 -4.20 26.14 -17.54
CA ASN A 448 -3.50 26.09 -16.25
C ASN A 448 -4.47 26.25 -15.08
N PHE A 449 -5.45 27.14 -15.20
CA PHE A 449 -6.51 27.29 -14.21
C PHE A 449 -7.35 26.01 -14.09
N ARG A 450 -7.75 25.42 -15.22
CA ARG A 450 -8.46 24.14 -15.26
C ARG A 450 -7.66 23.01 -14.62
N TYR A 451 -6.33 23.00 -14.75
CA TYR A 451 -5.50 22.04 -14.03
C TYR A 451 -5.62 22.20 -12.50
N LEU A 452 -5.63 23.43 -11.99
CA LEU A 452 -5.77 23.71 -10.55
C LEU A 452 -7.13 23.28 -9.99
N THR A 453 -8.22 23.43 -10.76
CA THR A 453 -9.55 22.98 -10.30
C THR A 453 -9.67 21.46 -10.24
N TYR A 454 -8.87 20.71 -11.02
CA TYR A 454 -8.75 19.24 -10.93
C TYR A 454 -7.82 18.74 -9.80
N LEU A 455 -7.13 19.63 -9.09
CA LEU A 455 -6.43 19.25 -7.86
C LEU A 455 -7.45 18.96 -6.74
N SER A 456 -6.98 18.35 -5.67
CA SER A 456 -7.82 18.11 -4.50
C SER A 456 -8.25 19.43 -3.84
N LEU A 457 -9.31 19.39 -3.03
CA LEU A 457 -9.80 20.56 -2.25
C LEU A 457 -8.72 21.18 -1.34
N ASP A 458 -7.65 20.44 -1.06
CA ASP A 458 -6.45 20.97 -0.38
C ASP A 458 -5.85 22.20 -1.10
N ALA A 459 -6.06 22.34 -2.42
CA ALA A 459 -5.61 23.46 -3.24
C ALA A 459 -6.52 24.69 -3.16
N THR A 460 -7.78 24.55 -2.77
CA THR A 460 -8.78 25.64 -2.73
C THR A 460 -8.29 26.88 -1.99
N PRO A 461 -7.64 26.79 -0.81
CA PRO A 461 -7.14 27.97 -0.13
C PRO A 461 -6.06 28.72 -0.91
N ALA A 462 -5.24 28.02 -1.71
CA ALA A 462 -4.26 28.68 -2.58
C ALA A 462 -4.93 29.31 -3.80
N ILE A 463 -5.98 28.68 -4.36
CA ILE A 463 -6.73 29.20 -5.50
C ILE A 463 -7.53 30.45 -5.11
N ALA A 464 -8.01 30.54 -3.86
CA ALA A 464 -8.70 31.72 -3.33
C ALA A 464 -7.78 32.96 -3.21
N GLU A 465 -6.46 32.78 -3.06
CA GLU A 465 -5.47 33.86 -3.06
C GLU A 465 -5.27 34.48 -4.47
N LEU A 466 -5.78 33.85 -5.53
CA LEU A 466 -5.70 34.36 -6.90
C LEU A 466 -6.69 35.53 -7.10
N SER A 467 -6.22 36.62 -7.70
CA SER A 467 -7.06 37.73 -8.15
C SER A 467 -7.66 37.44 -9.52
N GLU A 468 -8.92 37.81 -9.75
CA GLU A 468 -9.61 37.58 -11.04
C GLU A 468 -8.87 38.22 -12.23
N ASP A 469 -8.24 39.37 -12.02
CA ASP A 469 -7.50 40.10 -13.05
C ASP A 469 -6.26 39.34 -13.58
N ARG A 470 -5.85 38.27 -12.90
CA ARG A 470 -4.71 37.42 -13.31
C ARG A 470 -5.14 36.22 -14.14
N LEU A 471 -6.44 36.00 -14.34
CA LEU A 471 -6.95 34.97 -15.24
C LEU A 471 -6.92 35.54 -16.66
N LEU A 472 -6.06 34.99 -17.54
CA LEU A 472 -6.03 35.37 -18.94
C LEU A 472 -6.86 34.40 -19.78
N VAL A 473 -7.56 34.99 -20.75
CA VAL A 473 -8.11 34.30 -21.91
C VAL A 473 -6.95 33.90 -22.83
N ASP A 474 -7.00 32.68 -23.37
CA ASP A 474 -6.04 32.24 -24.37
C ASP A 474 -6.02 33.21 -25.56
N GLN A 475 -4.94 33.99 -25.69
CA GLN A 475 -4.60 34.72 -26.91
C GLN A 475 -3.89 33.77 -27.87
N GLU A 476 -4.61 32.80 -28.45
CA GLU A 476 -4.15 32.17 -29.69
C GLU A 476 -4.82 32.85 -30.89
N ASP A 477 -4.15 33.89 -31.41
CA ASP A 477 -4.15 34.35 -32.81
C ASP A 477 -5.47 34.31 -33.62
N ASN A 478 -6.63 34.58 -33.04
CA ASN A 478 -7.83 34.92 -33.80
C ASN A 478 -8.59 36.08 -33.16
N GLU A 479 -8.54 37.20 -33.88
CA GLU A 479 -9.57 38.23 -34.02
C GLU A 479 -10.71 38.23 -32.98
N TYR A 480 -10.63 39.17 -32.02
CA TYR A 480 -11.71 39.68 -31.16
C TYR A 480 -12.85 38.69 -30.85
N ASP A 481 -12.67 37.83 -29.85
CA ASP A 481 -13.79 37.13 -29.22
C ASP A 481 -13.93 37.55 -27.75
N TYR A 482 -14.89 38.44 -27.49
CA TYR A 482 -15.28 38.89 -26.14
C TYR A 482 -15.99 37.78 -25.32
N GLY A 483 -16.25 36.60 -25.90
CA GLY A 483 -17.00 35.52 -25.22
C GLY A 483 -16.20 34.68 -24.22
N TYR A 484 -14.87 34.63 -24.29
CA TYR A 484 -14.06 33.72 -23.46
C TYR A 484 -13.61 34.31 -22.11
N GLU A 485 -13.65 35.63 -21.95
CA GLU A 485 -13.26 36.33 -20.71
C GLU A 485 -14.32 36.16 -19.63
N GLU A 486 -15.61 36.27 -20.00
CA GLU A 486 -16.76 35.90 -19.15
C GLU A 486 -16.68 34.43 -18.72
N ASP A 487 -16.34 33.53 -19.65
CA ASP A 487 -16.30 32.08 -19.40
C ASP A 487 -15.26 31.73 -18.31
N SER A 488 -14.09 32.39 -18.29
CA SER A 488 -13.03 32.11 -17.31
C SER A 488 -13.36 32.60 -15.88
N LYS A 489 -13.96 33.79 -15.76
CA LYS A 489 -14.41 34.36 -14.48
C LYS A 489 -15.63 33.64 -13.94
N GLU A 490 -16.57 33.30 -14.82
CA GLU A 490 -17.72 32.46 -14.46
C GLU A 490 -17.25 31.07 -13.96
N ASN A 491 -16.27 30.44 -14.64
CA ASN A 491 -15.68 29.19 -14.16
C ASN A 491 -14.98 29.32 -12.80
N TYR A 492 -14.38 30.48 -12.50
CA TYR A 492 -13.77 30.78 -11.21
C TYR A 492 -14.82 30.87 -10.09
N GLU A 493 -15.92 31.60 -10.32
CA GLU A 493 -17.05 31.67 -9.38
C GLU A 493 -17.74 30.32 -9.20
N LEU A 494 -18.05 29.63 -10.31
CA LEU A 494 -18.71 28.32 -10.32
C LEU A 494 -17.90 27.28 -9.53
N TYR A 495 -16.57 27.35 -9.56
CA TYR A 495 -15.71 26.49 -8.76
C TYR A 495 -15.99 26.64 -7.26
N PHE A 496 -16.03 27.87 -6.74
CA PHE A 496 -16.32 28.09 -5.31
C PHE A 496 -17.77 27.80 -4.96
N GLN A 497 -18.72 28.12 -5.83
CA GLN A 497 -20.13 27.78 -5.63
C GLN A 497 -20.32 26.26 -5.55
N TRP A 498 -19.65 25.50 -6.43
CA TRP A 498 -19.68 24.04 -6.42
C TRP A 498 -19.16 23.49 -5.08
N ILE A 499 -18.05 24.02 -4.54
CA ILE A 499 -17.52 23.60 -3.24
C ILE A 499 -18.52 23.85 -2.10
N VAL A 500 -19.17 25.02 -2.09
CA VAL A 500 -20.19 25.35 -1.07
C VAL A 500 -21.40 24.43 -1.17
N ASN A 501 -21.86 24.11 -2.38
CA ASN A 501 -23.02 23.26 -2.62
C ASN A 501 -22.75 21.77 -2.32
N GLU A 502 -21.55 21.29 -2.58
CA GLU A 502 -21.16 19.88 -2.37
C GLU A 502 -20.74 19.61 -0.90
N TYR A 503 -20.55 20.66 -0.08
CA TYR A 503 -20.11 20.50 1.30
C TYR A 503 -21.15 19.73 2.14
N ASN A 504 -20.76 18.53 2.58
CA ASN A 504 -21.56 17.68 3.45
C ASN A 504 -21.13 17.84 4.91
N SER A 505 -22.04 18.33 5.76
CA SER A 505 -21.84 18.54 7.19
C SER A 505 -21.96 17.26 8.05
N SER A 506 -22.15 16.09 7.44
CA SER A 506 -22.26 14.83 8.17
C SER A 506 -21.00 14.53 9.00
N ILE A 507 -21.21 14.25 10.28
CA ILE A 507 -20.15 13.92 11.25
C ILE A 507 -19.28 12.74 10.77
N ARG A 508 -19.84 11.79 10.01
CA ARG A 508 -19.12 10.60 9.52
C ARG A 508 -18.16 10.93 8.37
N GLY A 509 -18.53 11.89 7.53
CA GLY A 509 -17.75 12.36 6.39
C GLY A 509 -16.90 13.58 6.67
N PHE A 510 -16.86 14.04 7.93
CA PHE A 510 -16.12 15.23 8.29
C PHE A 510 -14.63 15.03 8.01
N ASN A 511 -14.12 15.86 7.10
CA ASN A 511 -12.72 15.95 6.70
C ASN A 511 -12.28 17.41 6.88
N ILE A 512 -11.13 17.62 7.51
CA ILE A 512 -10.66 18.97 7.87
C ILE A 512 -10.32 19.78 6.63
N SER A 513 -9.73 19.16 5.61
CA SER A 513 -9.40 19.88 4.38
C SER A 513 -10.65 20.31 3.62
N ASN A 514 -11.68 19.46 3.57
CA ASN A 514 -12.96 19.82 2.98
C ASN A 514 -13.61 21.01 3.71
N TYR A 515 -13.54 21.03 5.04
CA TYR A 515 -14.02 22.16 5.84
C TYR A 515 -13.23 23.46 5.57
N ILE A 516 -11.89 23.38 5.48
CA ILE A 516 -11.06 24.55 5.16
C ILE A 516 -11.38 25.07 3.75
N ALA A 517 -11.54 24.17 2.76
CA ALA A 517 -11.92 24.54 1.40
C ALA A 517 -13.29 25.23 1.37
N TYR A 518 -14.28 24.72 2.12
CA TYR A 518 -15.59 25.34 2.28
C TYR A 518 -15.50 26.76 2.87
N GLN A 519 -14.72 26.97 3.93
CA GLN A 519 -14.54 28.31 4.50
C GLN A 519 -13.88 29.26 3.51
N SER A 520 -12.79 28.85 2.86
CA SER A 520 -12.13 29.67 1.83
C SER A 520 -13.05 29.99 0.66
N ALA A 521 -13.91 29.07 0.26
CA ALA A 521 -14.89 29.29 -0.81
C ALA A 521 -15.97 30.31 -0.41
N LEU A 522 -16.47 30.24 0.84
CA LEU A 522 -17.42 31.23 1.35
C LEU A 522 -16.82 32.62 1.42
N ASP A 523 -15.61 32.74 1.97
CA ASP A 523 -14.91 34.02 2.09
C ASP A 523 -14.68 34.63 0.70
N LYS A 524 -14.30 33.81 -0.29
CA LYS A 524 -14.08 34.27 -1.66
C LYS A 524 -15.37 34.70 -2.35
N LEU A 525 -16.44 33.93 -2.25
CA LEU A 525 -17.74 34.31 -2.82
C LEU A 525 -18.35 35.56 -2.18
N ALA A 526 -17.96 35.88 -0.94
CA ALA A 526 -18.34 37.13 -0.29
C ALA A 526 -17.51 38.33 -0.77
N GLU A 527 -16.26 38.10 -1.20
CA GLU A 527 -15.39 39.12 -1.82
C GLU A 527 -15.84 39.47 -3.24
N LEU A 528 -16.38 38.49 -3.98
CA LEU A 528 -16.84 38.66 -5.37
C LEU A 528 -18.23 39.32 -5.51
N LYS A 529 -19.01 39.38 -4.42
CA LYS A 529 -20.33 40.02 -4.37
C LYS A 529 -20.23 41.46 -3.89
#